data_AF-A0A679JFH7-F1
#
_entry.id   AF-A0A679JFH7-F1
#
_cell.length_a   1.000
_cell.length_b   1.000
_cell.length_c   1.000
_cell.angle_alpha   90.00
_cell.angle_beta   90.00
_cell.angle_gamma   90.00
#
_symmetry.space_group_name_H-M   'P 1'
#
loop_
_entity.id
_entity.type
_entity.pdbx_description
1 polymer ?
#
loop_
_entity_poly.entity_id
_entity_poly.type
_entity_poly.pdbx_seq_one_letter_code
_entity_poly.pdbx_strand_id
1 'polypeptide(L)'
;MPPVELTVTLENGKPVCAPAELRLSADTNVELHIVSTANAPVTITADGQFENAKVLHADGDLVHVMSEKGYTVKQNGKGVLRLRTMKAGETAYGCTSTRNADAPFVGKLVLTPPAG
;
A
#
# COMPACT_ATOMS: atom_id res chain seq x y z
N MET A 1 11.81 -12.44 6.04
CA MET A 1 11.01 -11.51 6.87
C MET A 1 9.57 -11.97 6.83
N PRO A 2 8.79 -11.83 7.93
CA PRO A 2 7.37 -12.12 7.89
C PRO A 2 6.68 -11.20 6.85
N PRO A 3 5.64 -11.69 6.16
CA PRO A 3 4.84 -10.86 5.27
C PRO A 3 4.23 -9.71 6.08
N VAL A 4 4.24 -8.50 5.51
CA VAL A 4 3.66 -7.33 6.16
C VAL A 4 2.23 -7.21 5.70
N GLU A 5 1.30 -7.06 6.63
CA GLU A 5 -0.13 -6.93 6.32
C GLU A 5 -0.56 -5.45 6.40
N LEU A 6 -1.32 -5.02 5.39
CA LEU A 6 -1.97 -3.72 5.29
C LEU A 6 -3.48 -3.94 5.19
N THR A 7 -4.18 -3.58 6.26
CA THR A 7 -5.63 -3.65 6.33
C THR A 7 -6.23 -2.33 5.87
N VAL A 8 -7.20 -2.40 4.96
CA VAL A 8 -7.89 -1.24 4.41
C VAL A 8 -9.36 -1.29 4.80
N THR A 9 -9.81 -0.30 5.56
CA THR A 9 -11.19 -0.17 6.02
C THR A 9 -11.80 1.16 5.57
N LEU A 10 -13.11 1.32 5.75
CA LEU A 10 -13.78 2.61 5.64
C LEU A 10 -14.37 2.97 7.00
N GLU A 11 -13.86 4.02 7.62
CA GLU A 11 -14.39 4.57 8.87
C GLU A 11 -15.10 5.88 8.57
N ASN A 12 -16.39 5.97 8.88
CA ASN A 12 -17.21 7.15 8.59
C ASN A 12 -17.15 7.60 7.12
N GLY A 13 -17.05 6.65 6.19
CA GLY A 13 -16.94 6.91 4.75
C GLY A 13 -15.56 7.42 4.30
N LYS A 14 -14.55 7.45 5.17
CA LYS A 14 -13.16 7.78 4.85
C LYS A 14 -12.31 6.51 4.83
N PRO A 15 -11.43 6.33 3.83
CA PRO A 15 -10.52 5.19 3.83
C PRO A 15 -9.60 5.28 5.04
N VAL A 16 -9.31 4.15 5.69
CA VAL A 16 -8.30 4.07 6.76
C VAL A 16 -7.43 2.86 6.47
N CYS A 17 -6.11 3.08 6.46
CA CYS A 17 -5.13 2.02 6.26
C CYS A 17 -4.37 1.76 7.55
N ALA A 18 -4.30 0.50 7.95
CA ALA A 18 -3.63 0.05 9.15
C ALA A 18 -2.54 -0.98 8.79
N PRO A 19 -1.32 -0.88 9.35
CA PRO A 19 -0.91 0.10 10.35
C PRO A 19 -0.67 1.49 9.75
N ALA A 20 -0.98 2.55 10.50
CA ALA A 20 -0.72 3.93 10.06
C ALA A 20 0.76 4.20 9.80
N GLU A 21 1.65 3.47 10.47
CA GLU A 21 3.07 3.39 10.16
C GLU A 21 3.41 2.02 9.58
N LEU A 22 3.61 1.97 8.27
CA LEU A 22 3.99 0.77 7.54
C LEU A 22 5.52 0.63 7.54
N ARG A 23 6.04 -0.38 8.24
CA ARG A 23 7.48 -0.63 8.32
C ARG A 23 7.87 -1.77 7.38
N LEU A 24 8.75 -1.49 6.43
CA LEU A 24 9.29 -2.48 5.49
C LEU A 24 10.82 -2.46 5.57
N SER A 25 11.46 -3.57 5.23
CA SER A 25 12.93 -3.59 5.12
C SER A 25 13.37 -2.93 3.83
N ALA A 26 14.37 -2.06 3.89
CA ALA A 26 14.95 -1.32 2.78
C ALA A 26 15.86 -2.19 1.90
N ASP A 27 16.08 -1.74 0.66
CA ASP A 27 17.00 -2.34 -0.33
C ASP A 27 16.81 -3.86 -0.56
N THR A 28 15.58 -4.36 -0.40
CA THR A 28 15.28 -5.79 -0.51
C THR A 28 13.94 -6.04 -1.18
N ASN A 29 13.62 -7.31 -1.43
CA ASN A 29 12.31 -7.71 -1.91
C ASN A 29 11.42 -7.96 -0.70
N VAL A 30 10.27 -7.30 -0.65
CA VAL A 30 9.28 -7.51 0.40
C VAL A 30 7.94 -7.89 -0.22
N GLU A 31 7.15 -8.58 0.59
CA GLU A 31 5.79 -8.97 0.24
C GLU A 31 4.83 -8.24 1.18
N LEU A 32 3.96 -7.42 0.58
CA LEU A 32 2.92 -6.65 1.26
C LEU A 32 1.57 -7.29 0.96
N HIS A 33 0.92 -7.81 1.99
CA HIS A 33 -0.40 -8.42 1.93
C HIS A 33 -1.43 -7.33 2.18
N ILE A 34 -2.32 -7.11 1.22
CA ILE A 34 -3.36 -6.09 1.32
C ILE A 34 -4.68 -6.80 1.55
N VAL A 35 -5.36 -6.46 2.64
CA VAL A 35 -6.67 -6.99 2.99
C VAL A 35 -7.63 -5.82 3.10
N SER A 36 -8.56 -5.71 2.15
CA SER A 36 -9.60 -4.69 2.20
C SER A 36 -10.88 -5.27 2.76
N THR A 37 -11.42 -4.65 3.81
CA THR A 37 -12.80 -4.84 4.28
C THR A 37 -13.68 -3.64 3.94
N ALA A 38 -13.13 -2.69 3.18
CA ALA A 38 -13.86 -1.54 2.66
C ALA A 38 -14.92 -1.99 1.66
N ASN A 39 -16.13 -1.45 1.78
CA ASN A 39 -17.22 -1.64 0.82
C ASN A 39 -17.10 -0.74 -0.43
N ALA A 40 -15.90 -0.24 -0.72
CA ALA A 40 -15.57 0.49 -1.94
C ALA A 40 -14.11 0.20 -2.34
N PRO A 41 -13.75 0.33 -3.63
CA PRO A 41 -12.36 0.25 -4.06
C PRO A 41 -11.51 1.35 -3.43
N VAL A 42 -10.29 0.98 -3.01
CA VAL A 42 -9.34 1.91 -2.39
C VAL A 42 -8.01 1.82 -3.12
N THR A 43 -7.51 2.97 -3.54
CA THR A 43 -6.19 3.13 -4.15
C THR A 43 -5.15 3.42 -3.09
N ILE A 44 -4.10 2.61 -3.08
CA ILE A 44 -2.94 2.75 -2.21
C ILE A 44 -1.79 3.34 -3.05
N THR A 45 -1.23 4.44 -2.58
CA THR A 45 -0.12 5.15 -3.22
C THR A 45 1.04 5.33 -2.25
N ALA A 46 2.27 5.32 -2.76
CA ALA A 46 3.45 5.71 -2.02
C ALA A 46 4.49 6.17 -3.03
N ASP A 47 4.81 7.46 -3.00
CA ASP A 47 5.70 8.08 -3.98
C ASP A 47 7.06 7.36 -4.03
N GLY A 48 7.51 7.00 -5.24
CA GLY A 48 8.70 6.20 -5.48
C GLY A 48 8.56 4.70 -5.15
N GLN A 49 7.84 4.33 -4.09
CA GLN A 49 7.82 2.94 -3.61
C GLN A 49 6.81 2.04 -4.33
N PHE A 50 5.62 2.55 -4.66
CA PHE A 50 4.58 1.79 -5.36
C PHE A 50 4.52 2.11 -6.86
N GLU A 51 5.58 2.68 -7.39
CA GLU A 51 5.73 2.87 -8.84
C GLU A 51 5.91 1.53 -9.55
N ASN A 52 5.37 1.40 -10.77
CA ASN A 52 5.44 0.16 -11.55
C ASN A 52 6.86 -0.42 -11.65
N ALA A 53 7.86 0.45 -11.84
CA ALA A 53 9.27 0.07 -11.93
C ALA A 53 9.83 -0.62 -10.68
N LYS A 54 9.17 -0.51 -9.53
CA LYS A 54 9.55 -1.13 -8.26
C LYS A 54 8.66 -2.31 -7.88
N VAL A 55 7.52 -2.48 -8.54
CA VAL A 55 6.65 -3.62 -8.29
C VAL A 55 7.08 -4.79 -9.17
N LEU A 56 7.49 -5.85 -8.50
CA LEU A 56 7.93 -7.09 -9.13
C LEU A 56 6.71 -7.93 -9.54
N HIS A 57 5.67 -7.90 -8.72
CA HIS A 57 4.44 -8.64 -8.97
C HIS A 57 3.25 -8.07 -8.20
N ALA A 58 2.06 -8.16 -8.79
CA ALA A 58 0.80 -7.86 -8.14
C ALA A 58 -0.18 -9.02 -8.36
N ASP A 59 -0.63 -9.65 -7.27
CA ASP A 59 -1.53 -10.79 -7.27
C ASP A 59 -2.90 -10.42 -6.64
N GLY A 60 -3.94 -11.17 -7.02
CA GLY A 60 -5.26 -11.10 -6.39
C GLY A 60 -6.15 -9.98 -6.94
N ASP A 61 -6.90 -9.32 -6.06
CA ASP A 61 -7.87 -8.27 -6.39
C ASP A 61 -7.24 -6.88 -6.54
N LEU A 62 -6.00 -6.83 -7.01
CA LEU A 62 -5.25 -5.59 -7.22
C LEU A 62 -5.30 -5.17 -8.68
N VAL A 63 -5.52 -3.89 -8.90
CA VAL A 63 -5.51 -3.26 -10.22
C VAL A 63 -4.49 -2.14 -10.19
N HIS A 64 -3.54 -2.15 -11.12
CA HIS A 64 -2.58 -1.06 -11.26
C HIS A 64 -3.31 0.21 -11.68
N VAL A 65 -3.01 1.34 -11.03
CA VAL A 65 -3.62 2.62 -11.43
C VAL A 65 -2.97 3.14 -12.70
N MET A 66 -3.74 3.83 -13.54
CA MET A 66 -3.24 4.39 -14.80
C MET A 66 -2.11 5.41 -14.61
N SER A 67 -2.02 6.06 -13.44
CA SER A 67 -0.94 7.00 -13.13
C SER A 67 0.40 6.31 -12.80
N GLU A 68 0.43 4.98 -12.77
CA GLU A 68 1.59 4.14 -12.44
C GLU A 68 2.19 4.35 -11.04
N LYS A 69 1.48 5.05 -10.16
CA LYS A 69 1.94 5.47 -8.83
C LYS A 69 1.27 4.72 -7.68
N GLY A 70 0.62 3.59 -7.96
CA GLY A 70 -0.10 2.85 -6.94
C GLY A 70 -0.94 1.69 -7.45
N TYR A 71 -1.69 1.11 -6.52
CA TYR A 71 -2.54 -0.05 -6.76
C TYR A 71 -3.89 0.14 -6.09
N THR A 72 -4.96 -0.14 -6.83
CA THR A 72 -6.32 -0.17 -6.32
C THR A 72 -6.67 -1.59 -5.89
N VAL A 73 -7.02 -1.78 -4.62
CA VAL A 73 -7.68 -2.99 -4.15
C VAL A 73 -9.18 -2.86 -4.34
N LYS A 74 -9.84 -3.90 -4.88
CA LYS A 74 -11.30 -3.92 -5.03
C LYS A 74 -12.00 -3.93 -3.67
N GLN A 75 -13.28 -3.55 -3.67
CA GLN A 75 -14.13 -3.65 -2.48
C GLN A 75 -14.12 -5.08 -1.90
N ASN A 76 -13.94 -5.20 -0.59
CA ASN A 76 -13.81 -6.48 0.12
C ASN A 76 -12.76 -7.44 -0.48
N GLY A 77 -11.79 -6.90 -1.22
CA GLY A 77 -10.78 -7.66 -1.95
C GLY A 77 -9.54 -7.92 -1.13
N LYS A 78 -8.73 -8.86 -1.60
CA LYS A 78 -7.41 -9.14 -1.05
C LYS A 78 -6.39 -9.29 -2.15
N GLY A 79 -5.15 -8.93 -1.87
CA GLY A 79 -4.07 -9.13 -2.82
C GLY A 79 -2.70 -9.05 -2.20
N VAL A 80 -1.71 -9.35 -3.02
CA VAL A 80 -0.32 -9.37 -2.58
C VAL A 80 0.49 -8.53 -3.56
N LEU A 81 1.22 -7.55 -3.02
CA LEU A 81 2.21 -6.79 -3.76
C LEU A 81 3.60 -7.30 -3.39
N ARG A 82 4.34 -7.76 -4.39
CA ARG A 82 5.78 -7.98 -4.28
C ARG A 82 6.49 -6.76 -4.84
N LEU A 83 7.24 -6.08 -4.00
CA LEU A 83 7.94 -4.86 -4.35
C LEU A 83 9.41 -4.93 -3.95
N ARG A 84 10.24 -4.26 -4.75
CA ARG A 84 11.63 -3.94 -4.43
C ARG A 84 11.63 -2.64 -3.64
N THR A 85 11.96 -2.71 -2.35
CA THR A 85 12.03 -1.52 -1.51
C THR A 85 13.19 -0.61 -1.91
N MET A 86 12.98 0.69 -1.73
CA MET A 86 14.04 1.69 -1.90
C MET A 86 15.02 1.65 -0.73
N LYS A 87 16.04 2.51 -0.79
CA LYS A 87 16.95 2.78 0.31
C LYS A 87 16.19 3.17 1.59
N ALA A 88 16.84 2.97 2.72
CA ALA A 88 16.27 3.32 4.01
C ALA A 88 15.87 4.82 4.04
N GLY A 89 14.73 5.08 4.66
CA GLY A 89 14.13 6.41 4.67
C GLY A 89 12.66 6.37 5.06
N GLU A 90 12.08 7.56 5.16
CA GLU A 90 10.68 7.74 5.51
C GLU A 90 9.98 8.51 4.39
N THR A 91 8.82 8.01 3.98
CA THR A 91 7.96 8.69 3.02
C THR A 91 6.51 8.59 3.47
N ALA A 92 5.63 9.37 2.86
CA ALA A 92 4.19 9.23 3.06
C ALA A 92 3.65 8.11 2.18
N TYR A 93 2.67 7.38 2.68
CA TYR A 93 1.80 6.55 1.84
C TYR A 93 0.36 7.01 2.01
N GLY A 94 -0.40 6.95 0.92
CA GLY A 94 -1.78 7.39 0.85
C GLY A 94 -2.73 6.24 0.62
N CYS A 95 -3.93 6.35 1.17
CA CYS A 95 -5.06 5.50 0.84
C CYS A 95 -6.25 6.37 0.47
N THR A 96 -6.75 6.20 -0.76
CA THR A 96 -7.81 7.04 -1.33
C THR A 96 -8.96 6.16 -1.81
N SER A 97 -10.16 6.39 -1.28
CA SER A 97 -11.36 5.69 -1.73
C SER A 97 -11.91 6.33 -2.99
N THR A 98 -12.41 5.52 -3.93
CA THR A 98 -13.09 6.07 -5.11
C THR A 98 -14.40 6.80 -4.77
N ARG A 99 -14.99 6.55 -3.60
CA ARG A 99 -16.20 7.22 -3.13
C ARG A 99 -15.95 8.54 -2.41
N ASN A 100 -14.73 8.76 -1.92
CA ASN A 100 -14.40 9.92 -1.08
C ASN A 100 -12.95 10.34 -1.32
N ALA A 101 -12.69 10.79 -2.55
CA ALA A 101 -11.35 11.15 -3.00
C ALA A 101 -10.79 12.41 -2.32
N ASP A 102 -11.67 13.26 -1.77
CA ASP A 102 -11.31 14.53 -1.13
C ASP A 102 -10.76 14.37 0.30
N ALA A 103 -10.84 13.16 0.87
CA ALA A 103 -10.34 12.86 2.21
C ALA A 103 -9.47 11.59 2.22
N PRO A 104 -8.29 11.61 1.57
CA PRO A 104 -7.38 10.47 1.61
C PRO A 104 -6.82 10.29 3.02
N PHE A 105 -6.61 9.05 3.41
CA PHE A 105 -5.78 8.72 4.56
C PHE A 105 -4.32 8.87 4.18
N VAL A 106 -3.53 9.45 5.06
CA VAL A 106 -2.08 9.59 4.89
C VAL A 106 -1.40 8.93 6.09
N GLY A 107 -0.67 7.85 5.81
CA GLY A 107 0.18 7.16 6.75
C GLY A 107 1.65 7.38 6.45
N LYS A 108 2.50 6.79 7.27
CA LYS A 108 3.95 6.86 7.17
C LYS A 108 4.51 5.51 6.70
N LEU A 109 5.29 5.51 5.62
CA LEU A 109 6.03 4.36 5.16
C LEU A 109 7.49 4.52 5.61
N VAL A 110 7.95 3.60 6.44
CA VAL A 110 9.31 3.59 6.99
C VAL A 110 10.06 2.40 6.40
N LEU A 111 11.07 2.70 5.60
CA LEU A 111 12.01 1.72 5.08
C LEU A 111 13.19 1.64 6.04
N THR A 112 13.28 0.57 6.83
CA THR A 112 14.39 0.39 7.78
C THR A 112 15.49 -0.47 7.15
N PRO A 113 16.78 -0.18 7.40
CA PRO A 113 17.85 -1.09 7.00
C PRO A 113 17.56 -2.51 7.53
N PRO A 114 17.86 -3.56 6.76
CA PRO A 114 17.85 -4.91 7.32
C PRO A 114 18.82 -4.93 8.51
N ALA A 115 18.40 -5.53 9.63
CA ALA A 115 19.29 -5.73 10.76
C ALA A 115 20.48 -6.57 10.24
N GLY A 116 21.67 -5.96 10.25
CA GLY A 116 22.92 -6.57 9.79
C GLY A 116 23.40 -7.67 10.72
#